data_AF-A0A534QL55-F1
#
_entry.id   AF-A0A534QL55-F1
#
_cell.length_a   1.000
_cell.length_b   1.000
_cell.length_c   1.000
_cell.angle_alpha   90.00
_cell.angle_beta   90.00
_cell.angle_gamma   90.00
#
_symmetry.space_group_name_H-M   'P 1'
#
loop_
_entity.id
_entity.type
_entity.pdbx_description
1 polymer ?
#
loop_
_entity_poly.entity_id
_entity_poly.type
_entity_poly.pdbx_seq_one_letter_code
_entity_poly.pdbx_strand_id
1 'polypeptide(L)'
;MLTNLLAAYGRWVVRYRWTVLAAVFATTVFLGRAATHLRVEVDPDRQLPQDHPFIQTLNDVHRIFGDKNLVVVGLFPHDGNVFTPAFLTKLVEVTDRIRRIPGANQALLQSLAAPQVKA
;
A
#
# COMPACT_ATOMS: atom_id res chain seq x y z
N MET A 1 11.54 -54.15 5.84
CA MET A 1 12.59 -53.19 5.41
C MET A 1 12.33 -51.78 5.93
N LEU A 2 11.14 -51.20 5.74
CA LEU A 2 10.80 -49.83 6.17
C LEU A 2 10.95 -49.58 7.69
N THR A 3 10.59 -50.56 8.51
CA THR A 3 10.65 -50.48 9.98
C THR A 3 12.09 -50.38 10.51
N ASN A 4 13.02 -51.12 9.91
CA ASN A 4 14.45 -51.05 10.28
C ASN A 4 15.07 -49.71 9.89
N LEU A 5 14.67 -49.12 8.77
CA LEU A 5 15.10 -47.80 8.33
C LEU A 5 14.62 -46.70 9.29
N LEU A 6 13.34 -46.73 9.69
CA LEU A 6 12.80 -45.77 10.65
C LEU A 6 13.46 -45.91 12.03
N ALA A 7 13.70 -47.14 12.49
CA ALA A 7 14.39 -47.39 13.76
C ALA A 7 15.86 -46.94 13.73
N ALA A 8 16.56 -47.13 12.60
CA ALA A 8 17.93 -46.65 12.41
C ALA A 8 17.99 -45.11 12.39
N TYR A 9 17.06 -44.46 11.69
CA TYR A 9 16.92 -43.01 11.66
C TYR A 9 16.64 -42.44 13.06
N GLY A 10 15.66 -43.01 13.79
CA GLY A 10 15.35 -42.59 15.15
C GLY A 10 16.54 -42.69 16.11
N ARG A 11 17.30 -43.80 16.05
CA ARG A 11 18.53 -43.96 16.85
C ARG A 11 19.61 -42.93 16.49
N TRP A 12 19.74 -42.58 15.21
CA TRP A 12 20.68 -41.56 14.76
C TRP A 12 20.29 -40.16 15.27
N VAL A 13 19.00 -39.81 15.20
CA VAL A 13 18.47 -38.54 15.72
C VAL A 13 18.69 -38.42 17.23
N VAL A 14 18.41 -39.48 18.00
CA VAL A 14 18.60 -39.47 19.47
C VAL A 14 20.09 -39.40 19.86
N ARG A 15 20.96 -40.04 19.08
CA ARG A 15 22.42 -40.01 19.30
C ARG A 15 23.01 -38.62 19.03
N TYR A 16 22.57 -37.93 17.98
CA TYR A 16 23.05 -36.59 17.61
C TYR A 16 22.05 -35.48 17.94
N ARG A 17 21.29 -35.65 19.03
CA ARG A 17 20.16 -34.77 19.39
C ARG A 17 20.50 -33.27 19.36
N TRP A 18 21.68 -32.89 19.84
CA TRP A 18 22.12 -31.48 19.85
C TRP A 18 22.41 -30.95 18.46
N THR A 19 23.04 -31.73 17.59
CA THR A 19 23.32 -31.35 16.20
C THR A 19 22.02 -31.22 15.41
N VAL A 20 21.07 -32.13 15.60
CA VAL A 20 19.75 -32.08 14.95
C VAL A 20 18.96 -30.87 15.44
N LEU A 21 18.93 -30.61 16.76
CA LEU A 21 18.27 -29.44 17.33
C LEU A 21 18.88 -28.14 16.81
N ALA A 22 20.21 -28.04 16.76
CA ALA A 22 20.90 -26.87 16.23
C ALA A 22 20.60 -26.66 14.74
N ALA A 23 20.57 -27.72 13.94
CA ALA A 23 20.24 -27.65 12.52
C ALA A 23 18.79 -27.20 12.27
N VAL A 24 17.83 -27.78 13.01
CA VAL A 24 16.41 -27.38 12.94
C VAL A 24 16.26 -25.92 13.38
N PHE A 25 16.86 -25.53 14.51
CA PHE A 25 16.80 -24.17 15.00
C PHE A 25 17.41 -23.16 14.02
N ALA A 26 18.58 -23.45 13.46
CA ALA A 26 19.22 -22.62 12.44
C ALA A 26 18.33 -22.47 11.19
N THR A 27 17.70 -23.56 10.76
CA THR A 27 16.75 -23.56 9.64
C THR A 27 15.52 -22.72 9.98
N THR A 28 14.95 -22.87 11.17
CA THR A 28 13.81 -22.07 11.64
C THR A 28 14.13 -20.58 11.68
N VAL A 29 15.30 -20.20 12.20
CA VAL A 29 15.74 -18.79 12.23
C VAL A 29 15.96 -18.25 10.82
N PHE A 30 16.57 -19.04 9.93
CA PHE A 30 16.76 -18.67 8.53
C PHE A 30 15.43 -18.41 7.81
N LEU A 31 14.46 -19.32 7.93
CA LEU A 31 13.11 -19.14 7.37
C LEU A 31 12.37 -17.98 8.05
N GLY A 32 12.51 -17.83 9.37
CA GLY A 32 11.91 -16.74 10.13
C GLY A 32 12.40 -15.36 9.65
N ARG A 33 13.69 -15.23 9.32
CA ARG A 33 14.24 -14.01 8.72
C ARG A 33 13.58 -13.71 7.36
N ALA A 34 13.37 -14.73 6.52
CA ALA A 34 12.66 -14.54 5.26
C ALA A 34 11.19 -14.11 5.48
N ALA A 35 10.53 -14.63 6.51
CA ALA A 35 9.17 -14.24 6.87
C ALA A 35 9.06 -12.76 7.27
N THR A 36 10.08 -12.17 7.90
CA THR A 36 10.06 -10.72 8.22
C THR A 36 10.11 -9.82 6.99
N HIS A 37 10.47 -10.35 5.81
CA HIS A 37 10.46 -9.62 4.55
C HIS A 37 9.16 -9.79 3.76
N LEU A 38 8.20 -10.56 4.27
CA LEU A 38 6.88 -10.67 3.64
C LEU A 38 6.20 -9.30 3.70
N ARG A 39 6.01 -8.70 2.52
CA ARG A 39 5.20 -7.50 2.35
C ARG A 39 3.80 -7.95 1.96
N VAL A 40 2.80 -7.46 2.68
CA VAL A 40 1.41 -7.63 2.26
C VAL A 40 1.19 -6.69 1.09
N GLU A 41 0.96 -7.26 -0.10
CA GLU A 41 0.55 -6.49 -1.27
C GLU A 41 -0.95 -6.23 -1.16
N VAL A 42 -1.31 -4.99 -0.80
CA VAL A 42 -2.71 -4.55 -0.63
C VAL A 42 -3.25 -3.90 -1.91
N ASP A 43 -2.42 -3.74 -2.94
CA ASP A 43 -2.80 -3.14 -4.21
C ASP A 43 -3.51 -4.16 -5.12
N PRO A 44 -4.83 -4.03 -5.35
CA PRO A 44 -5.57 -4.93 -6.22
C PRO A 44 -5.10 -4.84 -7.67
N ASP A 45 -4.58 -3.68 -8.11
CA ASP A 45 -4.13 -3.49 -9.49
C ASP A 45 -2.88 -4.34 -9.78
N ARG A 46 -2.07 -4.67 -8.75
CA ARG A 46 -0.94 -5.62 -8.87
C ARG A 46 -1.33 -7.09 -8.89
N GLN A 47 -2.55 -7.42 -8.48
CA GLN A 47 -3.08 -8.78 -8.59
C GLN A 47 -3.61 -9.07 -10.00
N LEU A 48 -3.73 -8.06 -10.86
CA LEU A 48 -4.16 -8.21 -12.25
C LEU A 48 -3.02 -8.82 -13.11
N PRO A 49 -3.35 -9.53 -14.20
CA PRO A 49 -2.36 -10.06 -15.13
C PRO A 49 -1.64 -8.92 -15.85
N GLN A 50 -0.43 -8.60 -15.40
CA GLN A 50 0.34 -7.46 -15.92
C GLN A 50 0.75 -7.62 -17.39
N ASP A 51 0.79 -8.85 -17.90
CA ASP A 51 1.12 -9.15 -19.29
C ASP A 51 -0.04 -8.84 -20.26
N HIS A 52 -1.23 -8.54 -19.75
CA HIS A 52 -2.39 -8.28 -20.61
C HIS A 52 -2.32 -6.86 -21.23
N PRO A 53 -2.55 -6.70 -22.55
CA PRO A 53 -2.41 -5.40 -23.23
C PRO A 53 -3.30 -4.29 -22.64
N PHE A 54 -4.52 -4.62 -22.20
CA PHE A 54 -5.39 -3.63 -21.51
C PHE A 54 -4.80 -3.11 -20.19
N ILE A 55 -4.11 -3.96 -19.42
CA ILE A 55 -3.50 -3.55 -18.15
C ILE A 55 -2.28 -2.67 -18.41
N GLN A 56 -1.51 -2.95 -19.46
CA GLN A 56 -0.41 -2.10 -19.89
C GLN A 56 -0.90 -0.70 -20.29
N THR A 57 -1.94 -0.62 -21.12
CA THR A 57 -2.55 0.67 -21.50
C THR A 57 -3.13 1.39 -20.29
N LEU A 58 -3.75 0.68 -19.36
CA LEU A 58 -4.27 1.26 -18.11
C LEU A 58 -3.14 1.86 -17.25
N ASN A 59 -2.04 1.13 -17.10
CA ASN A 59 -0.85 1.58 -16.37
C ASN A 59 -0.22 2.82 -17.02
N ASP A 60 -0.18 2.89 -18.36
CA ASP A 60 0.28 4.06 -19.08
C ASP A 60 -0.63 5.27 -18.90
N VAL A 61 -1.95 5.08 -18.92
CA VAL A 61 -2.92 6.14 -18.64
C VAL A 61 -2.76 6.65 -17.20
N HIS A 62 -2.63 5.77 -16.21
CA HIS A 62 -2.39 6.15 -14.81
C HIS A 62 -1.07 6.92 -14.65
N ARG A 63 -0.02 6.56 -15.38
CA ARG A 63 1.27 7.27 -15.35
C ARG A 63 1.18 8.70 -15.88
N ILE A 64 0.35 8.93 -16.90
CA ILE A 64 0.21 10.25 -17.56
C ILE A 64 -0.78 11.14 -16.81
N PHE A 65 -1.95 10.60 -16.46
CA PHE A 65 -3.04 11.37 -15.88
C PHE A 65 -3.07 11.35 -14.35
N GLY A 66 -2.23 10.54 -13.71
CA GLY A 66 -2.26 10.33 -12.27
C GLY A 66 -3.09 9.11 -11.91
N ASP A 67 -2.76 8.54 -10.75
CA ASP A 67 -3.39 7.35 -10.21
C ASP A 67 -4.79 7.65 -9.65
N LYS A 68 -5.62 6.62 -9.44
CA LYS A 68 -6.99 6.68 -8.91
C LYS A 68 -7.10 7.22 -7.47
N ASN A 69 -5.99 7.65 -6.86
CA ASN A 69 -5.94 8.10 -5.48
C ASN A 69 -6.59 9.48 -5.32
N LEU A 70 -7.91 9.48 -5.28
CA LEU A 70 -8.73 10.66 -5.02
C LEU A 70 -8.74 10.98 -3.52
N VAL A 71 -8.32 12.18 -3.16
CA VAL A 71 -8.45 12.70 -1.79
C VAL A 71 -9.57 13.74 -1.77
N VAL A 72 -10.62 13.45 -1.00
CA VAL A 72 -11.74 14.38 -0.80
C VAL A 72 -11.61 15.05 0.57
N VAL A 73 -11.50 16.38 0.59
CA VAL A 73 -11.42 17.17 1.81
C VAL A 73 -12.71 17.97 1.98
N GLY A 74 -13.52 17.59 2.97
CA GLY A 74 -14.75 18.32 3.33
C GLY A 74 -14.48 19.37 4.40
N LEU A 75 -14.97 20.60 4.18
CA LEU A 75 -14.99 21.65 5.20
C LEU A 75 -16.44 21.89 5.62
N PHE A 76 -16.70 21.91 6.92
CA PHE A 76 -18.04 22.12 7.48
C PHE A 76 -18.04 23.32 8.44
N PRO A 77 -18.92 24.31 8.25
CA PRO A 77 -19.10 25.42 9.18
C PRO A 77 -19.87 24.97 10.42
N HIS A 78 -19.51 25.47 11.61
CA HIS A 78 -20.17 25.13 12.88
C HIS A 78 -21.60 25.67 12.98
N ASP A 79 -21.86 26.78 12.31
CA ASP A 79 -23.12 27.51 12.24
C ASP A 79 -24.01 27.06 11.06
N GLY A 80 -23.56 26.07 10.28
CA GLY A 80 -24.32 25.50 9.16
C GLY A 80 -24.38 26.39 7.91
N ASN A 81 -23.86 27.61 7.96
CA ASN A 81 -23.88 28.54 6.82
C ASN A 81 -22.57 28.51 6.03
N VAL A 82 -22.61 27.85 4.87
CA VAL A 82 -21.46 27.68 3.97
C VAL A 82 -21.14 28.91 3.11
N PHE A 83 -22.04 29.89 3.03
CA PHE A 83 -21.87 31.08 2.18
C PHE A 83 -21.42 32.33 2.96
N THR A 84 -20.77 32.14 4.10
CA THR A 84 -20.21 33.26 4.87
C THR A 84 -18.84 33.69 4.32
N PRO A 85 -18.50 34.99 4.34
CA PRO A 85 -17.19 35.48 3.89
C PRO A 85 -16.04 34.77 4.61
N ALA A 86 -16.16 34.57 5.93
CA ALA A 86 -15.15 33.91 6.73
C ALA A 86 -14.91 32.45 6.30
N PHE A 87 -15.97 31.69 6.03
CA PHE A 87 -15.86 30.30 5.57
C PHE A 87 -15.25 30.22 4.17
N LEU A 88 -15.70 31.07 3.24
CA LEU A 88 -15.15 31.11 1.89
C LEU A 88 -13.67 31.51 1.88
N THR A 89 -13.24 32.46 2.73
CA THR A 89 -11.82 32.79 2.90
C THR A 89 -11.02 31.59 3.40
N LYS A 90 -11.55 30.82 4.36
CA LYS A 90 -10.89 29.60 4.84
C LYS A 90 -10.82 28.51 3.78
N LEU A 91 -11.87 28.34 2.98
CA LEU A 91 -11.88 27.38 1.87
C LEU A 91 -10.80 27.71 0.82
N VAL A 92 -10.63 28.99 0.48
CA VAL A 92 -9.56 29.47 -0.41
C VAL A 92 -8.19 29.18 0.21
N GLU A 93 -7.98 29.54 1.48
CA GLU A 93 -6.71 29.32 2.18
C GLU A 93 -6.30 27.84 2.20
N VAL A 94 -7.25 26.94 2.50
CA VAL A 94 -7.02 25.49 2.50
C VAL A 94 -6.73 24.97 1.09
N THR A 95 -7.50 25.42 0.10
CA THR A 95 -7.28 25.04 -1.32
C THR A 95 -5.88 25.46 -1.78
N ASP A 96 -5.42 26.66 -1.44
CA ASP A 96 -4.09 27.16 -1.79
C ASP A 96 -2.95 26.46 -1.04
N ARG A 97 -3.19 26.00 0.19
CA ARG A 97 -2.21 25.16 0.91
C ARG A 97 -2.08 23.80 0.22
N ILE A 98 -3.19 23.14 -0.11
CA ILE A 98 -3.18 21.83 -0.79
C ILE A 98 -2.49 21.94 -2.16
N ARG A 99 -2.75 23.00 -2.92
CA ARG A 99 -2.13 23.24 -4.24
C ARG A 99 -0.59 23.33 -4.19
N ARG A 100 -0.03 23.73 -3.05
CA ARG A 100 1.43 23.88 -2.83
C ARG A 100 2.11 22.61 -2.30
N ILE A 101 1.36 21.56 -2.00
CA ILE A 101 1.93 20.29 -1.52
C ILE A 101 2.70 19.63 -2.68
N PRO A 102 3.97 19.23 -2.48
CA PRO A 102 4.72 18.50 -3.50
C PRO A 102 4.03 17.16 -3.81
N GLY A 103 3.71 16.92 -5.08
CA GLY A 103 2.98 15.74 -5.54
C GLY A 103 1.47 15.96 -5.76
N ALA A 104 0.91 17.11 -5.37
CA ALA A 104 -0.46 17.46 -5.74
C ALA A 104 -0.53 17.86 -7.22
N ASN A 105 -1.36 17.17 -8.00
CA ASN A 105 -1.63 17.55 -9.38
C ASN A 105 -2.57 18.77 -9.41
N GLN A 106 -2.01 19.94 -9.64
CA GLN A 106 -2.77 21.20 -9.68
C GLN A 106 -3.85 21.21 -10.76
N ALA A 107 -3.68 20.44 -11.85
CA ALA A 107 -4.64 20.34 -12.94
C ALA A 107 -5.88 19.51 -12.58
N LEU A 108 -5.81 18.67 -11.56
CA LEU A 108 -6.92 17.82 -11.09
C LEU A 108 -7.60 18.35 -9.81
N LEU A 109 -7.13 19.48 -9.28
CA LEU A 109 -7.67 20.07 -8.07
C LEU A 109 -9.03 20.73 -8.37
N GLN A 110 -10.11 20.02 -8.05
CA GLN A 110 -11.47 20.55 -8.11
C GLN A 110 -11.89 21.06 -6.73
N SER A 111 -12.18 22.36 -6.63
CA SER A 111 -12.68 23.02 -5.43
C SER A 111 -13.60 24.16 -5.83
N LEU A 112 -14.64 24.46 -5.03
CA LEU A 112 -15.50 25.63 -5.22
C LEU A 112 -14.71 26.95 -5.18
N ALA A 113 -13.55 26.96 -4.51
CA ALA A 113 -12.63 28.09 -4.47
C ALA A 113 -11.64 28.12 -5.65
N ALA A 114 -11.50 27.03 -6.41
CA ALA A 114 -10.54 26.94 -7.51
C ALA A 114 -10.98 27.82 -8.70
N PRO A 115 -10.02 28.39 -9.46
CA PRO A 115 -10.33 29.22 -10.64
C PRO A 115 -11.19 28.47 -11.67
N GLN A 116 -11.05 27.14 -11.74
CA GLN A 116 -11.66 26.29 -12.77
C GLN A 116 -13.18 26.12 -12.62
N VAL A 117 -13.74 26.41 -11.44
CA VAL A 117 -15.18 26.30 -11.17
C VAL A 117 -15.89 27.66 -11.29
N LYS A 118 -15.13 28.76 -11.46
CA LYS A 118 -15.68 30.13 -11.59
C LYS A 118 -16.01 30.54 -13.03
N ALA A 119 -16.02 29.57 -13.97
CA ALA A 119 -16.33 29.81 -15.38
C ALA A 119 -17.84 29.97 -15.62
#